data_AF-X1SV15-F1
#
_entry.id   AF-X1SV15-F1
#
_cell.length_a   1.000
_cell.length_b   1.000
_cell.length_c   1.000
_cell.angle_alpha   90.00
_cell.angle_beta   90.00
_cell.angle_gamma   90.00
#
_symmetry.space_group_name_H-M   'P 1'
#
loop_
_entity.id
_entity.type
_entity.pdbx_description
1 polymer ?
#
loop_
_entity_poly.entity_id
_entity_poly.type
_entity_poly.pdbx_seq_one_letter_code
_entity_poly.pdbx_strand_id
1 'polypeptide(L)'
;MFLKNEAARLITINHLVDGTRTSYKILPGENPAVEVPDAVEKIDFVKALLKNGDLRRVGADELEAEEDDGGDDIEALRAEATAAGVTVSERWGEKRLKAEIAKAAQ
;
A
#
# COMPACT_ATOMS: atom_id res chain seq x y z
N MET A 1 9.08 8.47 -2.41
CA MET A 1 8.11 8.34 -1.30
C MET A 1 6.68 8.36 -1.81
N PHE A 2 5.68 7.90 -1.05
CA PHE A 2 4.27 7.97 -1.44
C PHE A 2 3.48 8.90 -0.52
N LEU A 3 2.61 9.71 -1.11
CA LEU A 3 1.75 10.65 -0.39
C LEU A 3 0.27 10.33 -0.64
N LYS A 4 -0.47 10.14 0.44
CA LYS A 4 -1.94 10.03 0.43
C LYS A 4 -2.56 11.35 0.86
N ASN A 5 -3.66 11.70 0.20
CA ASN A 5 -4.42 12.91 0.51
C ASN A 5 -5.57 12.58 1.46
N GLU A 6 -5.45 13.09 2.69
CA GLU A 6 -6.46 12.93 3.74
C GLU A 6 -7.44 14.12 3.76
N ALA A 7 -7.16 15.18 2.99
CA ALA A 7 -8.04 16.33 2.87
C ALA A 7 -9.18 16.04 1.88
N ALA A 8 -10.32 16.72 2.05
CA ALA A 8 -11.45 16.63 1.11
C ALA A 8 -11.25 17.42 -0.21
N ARG A 9 -10.04 17.95 -0.45
CA ARG A 9 -9.71 18.82 -1.60
C ARG A 9 -8.56 18.25 -2.40
N LEU A 10 -8.57 18.46 -3.71
CA LEU A 10 -7.43 18.12 -4.57
C LEU A 10 -6.18 18.89 -4.14
N ILE A 11 -5.08 18.17 -3.92
CA ILE A 11 -3.77 18.73 -3.67
C ILE A 11 -2.91 18.49 -4.91
N THR A 12 -2.38 19.57 -5.49
CA THR A 12 -1.42 19.47 -6.60
C THR A 12 -0.07 19.98 -6.14
N ILE A 13 0.95 19.14 -6.22
CA ILE A 13 2.32 19.51 -5.92
C ILE A 13 3.06 19.75 -7.23
N ASN A 14 3.54 20.96 -7.42
CA ASN A 14 4.38 21.30 -8.56
C ASN A 14 5.84 21.26 -8.13
N HIS A 15 6.64 20.43 -8.77
CA HIS A 15 8.06 20.28 -8.46
C HIS A 15 8.89 20.26 -9.74
N LEU A 16 10.10 20.80 -9.66
CA LEU A 16 11.05 20.78 -10.76
C LEU A 16 11.95 19.56 -10.57
N VAL A 17 11.77 18.53 -11.40
CA VAL A 17 12.60 17.32 -11.41
C VAL A 17 13.49 17.40 -12.64
N ASP A 18 14.81 17.43 -12.46
CA ASP A 18 15.80 17.48 -13.55
C ASP A 18 15.53 18.57 -14.60
N GLY A 19 15.10 19.76 -14.15
CA GLY A 19 14.79 20.89 -15.02
C GLY A 19 13.40 20.82 -15.69
N THR A 20 12.66 19.73 -15.49
CA THR A 20 11.29 19.55 -15.99
C THR A 20 10.28 19.84 -14.89
N ARG A 21 9.27 20.65 -15.20
CA ARG A 21 8.19 20.95 -14.25
C ARG A 21 7.20 19.80 -14.22
N THR A 22 7.24 19.01 -13.16
CA THR A 22 6.35 17.87 -12.91
C THR A 22 5.25 18.27 -11.93
N SER A 23 4.01 17.94 -12.27
CA SER A 23 2.84 18.20 -11.43
C SER A 23 2.27 16.88 -10.92
N TYR A 24 2.34 16.68 -9.61
CA TYR A 24 1.78 15.51 -8.92
C TYR A 24 0.39 15.86 -8.40
N LYS A 25 -0.65 15.19 -8.92
CA LYS A 25 -2.03 15.39 -8.49
C LYS A 25 -2.41 14.30 -7.50
N ILE A 26 -2.64 14.68 -6.25
CA ILE A 26 -3.02 13.76 -5.17
C ILE A 26 -4.52 13.94 -4.91
N LEU A 27 -5.31 13.00 -5.42
CA LEU A 27 -6.77 13.05 -5.36
C LEU A 27 -7.27 12.80 -3.93
N PRO A 28 -8.31 13.52 -3.47
CA PRO A 28 -8.89 13.31 -2.14
C PRO A 28 -9.76 12.05 -2.09
N GLY A 29 -10.01 11.52 -0.89
CA GLY A 29 -10.89 10.37 -0.67
C GLY A 29 -10.16 9.03 -0.69
N GLU A 30 -10.85 7.96 -1.11
CA GLU A 30 -10.31 6.60 -1.22
C GLU A 30 -9.46 6.41 -2.48
N ASN A 31 -8.64 7.41 -2.84
CA ASN A 31 -7.72 7.30 -3.96
C ASN A 31 -6.36 6.75 -3.49
N PRO A 32 -5.65 6.04 -4.39
CA PRO A 32 -4.35 5.47 -4.07
C PRO A 32 -3.30 6.57 -3.83
N ALA A 33 -2.27 6.23 -3.05
CA ALA A 33 -1.19 7.15 -2.75
C ALA A 33 -0.36 7.44 -4.00
N VAL A 34 0.08 8.69 -4.14
CA VAL A 34 0.84 9.15 -5.30
C VAL A 34 2.33 9.09 -5.01
N GLU A 35 3.08 8.45 -5.89
CA GLU A 35 4.54 8.45 -5.83
C GLU A 35 5.09 9.84 -6.15
N VAL A 36 5.91 10.36 -5.24
CA VAL A 36 6.63 11.62 -5.40
C VAL A 36 8.09 11.46 -4.94
N PRO A 37 9.02 12.21 -5.53
CA PRO A 37 10.41 12.17 -5.11
C PRO A 37 10.60 12.83 -3.74
N ASP A 38 11.56 12.36 -2.95
CA ASP A 38 11.84 12.88 -1.60
C ASP A 38 12.26 14.36 -1.58
N ALA A 39 12.72 14.89 -2.71
CA ALA A 39 12.96 16.33 -2.89
C ALA A 39 11.68 17.16 -2.69
N VAL A 40 10.50 16.60 -2.94
CA VAL A 40 9.20 17.24 -2.74
C VAL A 40 8.90 17.45 -1.26
N GLU A 41 9.36 16.56 -0.38
CA GLU A 41 9.22 16.71 1.08
C GLU A 41 9.90 17.98 1.59
N LYS A 42 10.97 18.42 0.91
CA LYS A 42 11.74 19.59 1.35
C LYS A 42 11.00 20.90 1.10
N ILE A 43 9.95 20.91 0.27
CA ILE A 43 9.15 22.08 -0.04
C ILE A 43 8.30 22.48 1.18
N ASP A 44 8.35 23.75 1.57
CA ASP A 44 7.61 24.26 2.74
C ASP A 44 6.09 24.04 2.65
N PHE A 45 5.53 24.13 1.45
CA PHE A 45 4.12 23.79 1.17
C PHE A 45 3.79 22.35 1.56
N VAL A 46 4.63 21.38 1.17
CA VAL A 46 4.41 19.96 1.46
C VAL A 46 4.64 19.67 2.93
N LYS A 47 5.66 20.28 3.55
CA LYS A 47 5.88 20.20 5.01
C LYS A 47 4.68 20.68 5.80
N ALA A 48 4.07 21.80 5.39
CA ALA A 48 2.89 22.34 6.04
C ALA A 48 1.70 21.37 5.94
N LEU A 49 1.48 20.78 4.76
CA LEU A 49 0.42 19.79 4.55
C LEU A 49 0.64 18.52 5.38
N LEU A 50 1.87 17.99 5.41
CA LEU A 50 2.24 16.85 6.26
C LEU A 50 2.05 17.16 7.75
N LYS A 51 2.40 18.38 8.18
CA LYS A 51 2.27 18.81 9.59
C LYS A 51 0.81 19.00 10.00
N ASN A 52 -0.03 19.49 9.11
CA ASN A 52 -1.45 19.71 9.37
C ASN A 52 -2.29 18.43 9.24
N GLY A 53 -1.72 17.36 8.68
CA GLY A 53 -2.41 16.09 8.44
C GLY A 53 -3.20 16.04 7.12
N ASP A 54 -3.10 17.08 6.27
CA ASP A 54 -3.71 17.08 4.93
C ASP A 54 -3.06 16.04 4.00
N LEU A 55 -1.77 15.74 4.24
CA LEU A 55 -1.04 14.69 3.56
C LEU A 55 -0.48 13.68 4.56
N ARG A 56 -0.53 12.40 4.19
CA ARG A 56 0.08 11.30 4.94
C ARG A 56 1.15 10.61 4.11
N ARG A 57 2.28 10.28 4.74
CA ARG A 57 3.30 9.42 4.15
C ARG A 57 2.84 7.97 4.22
N VAL A 58 2.79 7.31 3.07
CA VAL A 58 2.46 5.89 2.97
C VAL A 58 3.77 5.16 2.72
N GLY A 59 4.11 4.24 3.63
CA GLY A 59 5.25 3.34 3.43
C GLY A 59 4.93 2.30 2.35
N ALA A 60 5.94 1.64 1.80
CA ALA A 60 5.74 0.53 0.85
C ALA A 60 4.82 -0.57 1.42
N ASP A 61 4.79 -0.73 2.74
CA ASP A 61 3.94 -1.65 3.51
C ASP A 61 2.44 -1.28 3.52
N GLU A 62 2.07 -0.03 3.20
CA GLU A 62 0.66 0.44 3.19
C GLU A 62 0.11 0.67 1.78
N LEU A 63 0.90 0.42 0.72
CA LEU A 63 0.45 0.50 -0.67
C LEU A 63 -0.37 -0.72 -1.10
N GLU A 64 -0.35 -1.80 -0.33
CA GLU A 64 -1.12 -3.03 -0.54
C GLU A 64 -2.59 -2.91 -0.07
N ALA A 65 -3.17 -1.70 -0.06
CA ALA A 65 -4.55 -1.50 0.40
C ALA A 65 -5.58 -1.36 -0.73
N GLU A 66 -5.20 -1.51 -1.99
CA GLU A 66 -6.13 -1.59 -3.14
C GLU A 66 -5.69 -2.61 -4.20
N GLU A 67 -5.31 -3.81 -3.76
CA GLU A 67 -5.70 -5.00 -4.51
C GLU A 67 -6.69 -5.78 -3.65
N ASP A 68 -7.96 -5.64 -4.01
CA ASP A 68 -8.98 -6.66 -3.83
C ASP A 68 -8.53 -7.93 -4.60
N ASP A 69 -7.49 -8.59 -4.11
CA ASP A 69 -7.04 -9.93 -4.54
C ASP A 69 -6.68 -10.84 -3.34
N GLY A 70 -6.99 -10.39 -2.12
CA GLY A 70 -6.88 -11.22 -0.89
C GLY A 70 -7.87 -12.40 -0.82
N GLY A 71 -8.58 -12.70 -1.91
CA GLY A 71 -9.38 -13.90 -2.08
C GLY A 71 -8.57 -15.07 -2.65
N ASP A 72 -7.73 -14.82 -3.66
CA ASP A 72 -7.04 -15.88 -4.40
C ASP A 72 -5.88 -16.47 -3.59
N ASP A 73 -5.14 -15.66 -2.83
CA ASP A 73 -4.03 -16.14 -1.99
C ASP A 73 -4.48 -17.10 -0.87
N ILE A 74 -5.59 -16.82 -0.18
CA ILE A 74 -6.09 -17.73 0.86
C ILE A 74 -6.59 -19.03 0.24
N GLU A 75 -7.36 -18.98 -0.84
CA GLU A 75 -7.88 -20.18 -1.49
C GLU A 75 -6.75 -21.03 -2.09
N ALA A 76 -5.75 -20.41 -2.72
CA ALA A 76 -4.55 -21.08 -3.21
C ALA A 76 -3.77 -21.76 -2.08
N LEU A 77 -3.58 -21.08 -0.94
CA LEU A 77 -2.92 -21.65 0.24
C LEU A 77 -3.73 -22.80 0.86
N ARG A 78 -5.06 -22.73 0.85
CA ARG A 78 -5.91 -23.83 1.32
C ARG A 78 -5.81 -25.05 0.39
N ALA A 79 -5.77 -24.82 -0.92
CA ALA A 79 -5.57 -25.88 -1.90
C ALA A 79 -4.18 -26.54 -1.73
N GLU A 80 -3.12 -25.74 -1.56
CA GLU A 80 -1.76 -26.22 -1.34
C GLU A 80 -1.62 -26.99 -0.02
N ALA A 81 -2.20 -26.48 1.07
CA ALA A 81 -2.25 -27.19 2.35
C ALA A 81 -2.99 -28.53 2.25
N THR A 82 -4.13 -28.56 1.55
CA THR A 82 -4.87 -29.81 1.32
C THR A 82 -4.05 -30.80 0.48
N ALA A 83 -3.35 -30.32 -0.55
CA ALA A 83 -2.46 -31.13 -1.37
C ALA A 83 -1.25 -31.66 -0.58
N ALA A 84 -0.75 -30.90 0.39
CA ALA A 84 0.29 -31.32 1.33
C ALA A 84 -0.23 -32.22 2.47
N GLY A 85 -1.53 -32.57 2.48
CA GLY A 85 -2.13 -33.44 3.49
C GLY A 85 -2.47 -32.75 4.81
N VAL A 86 -2.42 -31.41 4.85
CA VAL A 86 -2.80 -30.60 6.02
C VAL A 86 -4.31 -30.46 6.07
N THR A 87 -4.92 -30.73 7.22
CA THR A 87 -6.36 -30.48 7.44
C THR A 87 -6.61 -28.98 7.62
N VAL A 88 -7.00 -28.33 6.54
CA VAL A 88 -7.31 -26.90 6.49
C VAL A 88 -8.64 -26.59 7.20
N SER A 89 -8.66 -25.52 8.00
CA SER A 89 -9.89 -24.96 8.58
C SER A 89 -10.20 -23.60 7.97
N GLU A 90 -11.49 -23.32 7.72
CA GLU A 90 -11.95 -22.04 7.17
C GLU A 90 -11.64 -20.82 8.07
N ARG A 91 -11.32 -21.06 9.34
CA ARG A 91 -10.91 -20.02 10.30
C ARG A 91 -9.41 -19.70 10.24
N TRP A 92 -8.64 -20.42 9.44
CA TRP A 92 -7.21 -20.19 9.31
C TRP A 92 -6.95 -19.09 8.30
N GLY A 93 -6.20 -18.07 8.73
CA GLY A 93 -5.65 -17.05 7.85
C GLY A 93 -4.33 -17.48 7.23
N GLU A 94 -3.89 -16.73 6.22
CA GLU A 94 -2.72 -17.02 5.36
C GLU A 94 -1.47 -17.39 6.13
N LYS A 95 -1.12 -16.62 7.17
CA LYS A 95 0.09 -16.85 8.00
C LYS A 95 0.12 -18.26 8.59
N ARG A 96 -1.05 -18.78 9.00
CA ARG A 96 -1.16 -20.11 9.60
C ARG A 96 -1.14 -21.21 8.53
N LEU A 97 -1.76 -20.97 7.38
CA LEU A 97 -1.71 -21.90 6.25
C LEU A 97 -0.28 -22.07 5.74
N LYS A 98 0.44 -20.97 5.47
CA LYS A 98 1.86 -20.99 5.04
C LYS A 98 2.74 -21.75 6.03
N ALA A 99 2.52 -21.57 7.34
CA ALA A 99 3.29 -22.27 8.37
C ALA A 99 3.03 -23.79 8.40
N GLU A 100 1.78 -24.22 8.27
CA GLU A 100 1.44 -25.65 8.29
C GLU A 100 1.83 -26.36 6.98
N ILE A 101 1.71 -25.67 5.83
CA ILE A 101 2.23 -26.16 4.54
C ILE A 101 3.74 -26.38 4.63
N ALA A 102 4.48 -25.37 5.11
CA ALA A 102 5.94 -25.48 5.26
C ALA A 102 6.35 -26.61 6.20
N LYS A 103 5.56 -26.88 7.24
CA LYS A 103 5.77 -27.99 8.17
C LYS A 103 5.48 -29.36 7.53
N ALA A 104 4.51 -29.44 6.64
CA ALA A 104 4.18 -30.66 5.90
C ALA A 104 5.14 -30.93 4.73
N ALA A 105 5.79 -29.88 4.21
CA ALA A 105 6.82 -29.98 3.17
C ALA A 105 8.21 -30.37 3.70
N GLN A 106 8.38 -30.49 5.02
CA GLN A 106 9.62 -30.84 5.71
C GLN A 106 9.65 -32.34 6.07
#